data_AF-A0AAP0MQY6-F1
#
_entry.id   AF-A0AAP0MQY6-F1
#
_cell.length_a   1.000
_cell.length_b   1.000
_cell.length_c   1.000
_cell.angle_alpha   90.00
_cell.angle_beta   90.00
_cell.angle_gamma   90.00
#
_symmetry.space_group_name_H-M   'P 1'
#
loop_
_entity.id
_entity.type
_entity.pdbx_description
1 polymer ?
#
loop_
_entity_poly.entity_id
_entity_poly.type
_entity_poly.pdbx_seq_one_letter_code
_entity_poly.pdbx_strand_id
1 'polypeptide(L)'
;MVVLCLNLVSSSVSLPTVHSMATSIAPSAGFTTLNEKDMKQCNIFNGKWDYNAGGSPLYNKARCPFLIDQLICQKDGRPARQILRLRTGLGFNGTGMLERLKNRELIVVGSSLNKNQWESLASLLYSTTSRAHVNVPSAVCKVFQALDYNCSAEFCWSPFLVQLDTESANGKLDVLHYLNISLFTVRSVAISVTPSTGFATLIKSDNPVEEEKLCNIFNGKWVYNGEASPLYNEAQCPFLSDQVSCQRNGRPDVEYEKWTWKAEGCEIPRFNATDMLERLKNKRVIIVGDSLNRNQWESLACLLYTAIPPSRVHVDVQNGVYKVLRALDYDCSVEFYWSPFLVQLDASNALGSRILRLDELSASAQKWKGADVMVFNTGHWWVHRGKIKAWELFEHDGKLMENLNVDEAFEIAMETWANWIDENVDATKTMVFFRSISPEHKGEQWCYNTTEPITDESYVAKFPKSMVEIVKRTIGGMSTPVKYLNITKLSQYRVDAHPTIYTKKREFLIAKQQMQQETYADCSHWCLPGLPDTWNTLLYASMVLSNSRDISNSSHLLFDVSF
;
A
#
# COMPACT_ATOMS: atom_id res chain seq x y z
N MET A 1 0.39 -27.61 8.42
CA MET A 1 1.25 -27.77 9.60
C MET A 1 2.45 -26.87 9.43
N VAL A 2 2.43 -25.73 10.12
CA VAL A 2 3.52 -24.74 10.08
C VAL A 2 4.35 -24.97 11.34
N VAL A 3 5.67 -24.97 11.22
CA VAL A 3 6.62 -25.00 12.34
C VAL A 3 7.24 -23.62 12.41
N LEU A 4 6.95 -22.87 13.47
CA LEU A 4 7.57 -21.58 13.79
C LEU A 4 8.31 -21.76 15.13
N CYS A 5 9.63 -21.67 15.12
CA CYS A 5 10.44 -21.65 16.35
C CYS A 5 10.36 -20.25 17.00
N LEU A 6 9.80 -20.14 18.21
CA LEU A 6 9.94 -18.96 19.08
C LEU A 6 11.05 -19.21 20.11
N ASN A 7 11.91 -18.20 20.35
CA ASN A 7 12.77 -18.13 21.53
C ASN A 7 12.18 -17.10 22.51
N LEU A 8 12.03 -17.50 23.77
CA LEU A 8 11.82 -16.65 24.94
C LEU A 8 13.19 -16.39 25.59
N VAL A 9 13.46 -15.16 26.02
CA VAL A 9 14.58 -14.82 26.92
C VAL A 9 13.99 -14.37 28.25
N SER A 10 14.47 -15.01 29.32
CA SER A 10 14.15 -14.73 30.72
C SER A 10 14.91 -13.51 31.24
N SER A 11 14.23 -12.62 31.97
CA SER A 11 14.87 -11.72 32.93
C SER A 11 14.30 -12.01 34.33
N SER A 12 15.22 -12.18 35.27
CA SER A 12 14.99 -12.46 36.68
C SER A 12 14.74 -11.18 37.46
N VAL A 13 13.57 -11.02 38.07
CA VAL A 13 13.36 -10.13 39.22
C VAL A 13 12.42 -10.80 40.22
N SER A 14 12.88 -10.92 41.45
CA SER A 14 12.22 -11.46 42.64
C SER A 14 11.32 -10.43 43.31
N LEU A 15 10.12 -10.84 43.81
CA LEU A 15 9.41 -10.39 45.03
C LEU A 15 7.95 -10.96 45.07
N PRO A 16 7.20 -10.93 46.20
CA PRO A 16 7.04 -12.01 47.17
C PRO A 16 5.68 -12.73 47.14
N THR A 17 5.62 -13.82 47.90
CA THR A 17 4.48 -14.67 48.31
C THR A 17 3.13 -13.99 48.50
N VAL A 18 2.08 -14.56 47.89
CA VAL A 18 0.69 -14.52 48.38
C VAL A 18 0.06 -15.91 48.21
N HIS A 19 -0.68 -16.32 49.25
CA HIS A 19 -1.25 -17.65 49.49
C HIS A 19 -2.18 -18.21 48.40
N SER A 20 -1.91 -19.47 48.03
CA SER A 20 -2.83 -20.62 48.08
C SER A 20 -4.34 -20.33 48.08
N MET A 21 -5.01 -20.73 46.99
CA MET A 21 -6.09 -21.72 47.09
C MET A 21 -5.97 -22.73 45.94
N ALA A 22 -5.66 -23.96 46.30
CA ALA A 22 -5.67 -25.11 45.44
C ALA A 22 -7.13 -25.56 45.20
N THR A 23 -7.44 -25.92 43.96
CA THR A 23 -8.34 -27.06 43.70
C THR A 23 -7.66 -27.97 42.69
N SER A 24 -7.36 -29.16 43.17
CA SER A 24 -6.73 -30.27 42.47
C SER A 24 -7.70 -30.95 41.50
N ILE A 25 -7.28 -31.22 40.27
CA ILE A 25 -7.72 -32.41 39.53
C ILE A 25 -6.47 -33.06 38.92
N ALA A 26 -6.24 -34.31 39.33
CA ALA A 26 -5.17 -35.19 38.89
C ALA A 26 -5.45 -35.79 37.49
N PRO A 27 -4.44 -36.42 36.85
CA PRO A 27 -4.39 -36.66 35.41
C PRO A 27 -4.93 -38.03 35.02
N SER A 28 -5.72 -38.12 33.95
CA SER A 28 -5.80 -39.27 33.02
C SER A 28 -7.01 -39.13 32.09
N ALA A 29 -6.78 -39.22 30.78
CA ALA A 29 -7.59 -39.98 29.81
C ALA A 29 -7.31 -39.55 28.36
N GLY A 30 -6.79 -40.51 27.57
CA GLY A 30 -7.20 -40.80 26.19
C GLY A 30 -7.07 -39.73 25.10
N PHE A 31 -6.17 -39.97 24.14
CA PHE A 31 -6.30 -39.44 22.78
C PHE A 31 -7.64 -39.90 22.19
N THR A 32 -8.61 -39.01 22.09
CA THR A 32 -9.88 -39.25 21.40
C THR A 32 -9.73 -38.91 19.92
N THR A 33 -9.97 -39.88 19.05
CA THR A 33 -10.25 -39.64 17.63
C THR A 33 -11.54 -38.83 17.52
N LEU A 34 -11.44 -37.59 17.03
CA LEU A 34 -12.60 -36.74 16.76
C LEU A 34 -13.51 -37.39 15.71
N ASN A 35 -14.82 -37.34 15.92
CA ASN A 35 -15.81 -37.91 15.01
C ASN A 35 -15.87 -37.09 13.71
N GLU A 36 -16.13 -37.72 12.56
CA GLU A 36 -16.05 -37.10 11.23
C GLU A 36 -17.01 -35.89 11.05
N LYS A 37 -18.07 -35.86 11.86
CA LYS A 37 -19.05 -34.78 11.95
C LYS A 37 -18.48 -33.52 12.65
N ASP A 38 -17.64 -33.70 13.66
CA ASP A 38 -17.02 -32.61 14.43
C ASP A 38 -15.83 -31.99 13.68
N MET A 39 -15.15 -32.78 12.83
CA MET A 39 -14.09 -32.26 11.95
C MET A 39 -14.59 -31.27 10.89
N LYS A 40 -15.85 -31.38 10.43
CA LYS A 40 -16.42 -30.46 9.42
C LYS A 40 -16.75 -29.06 9.96
N GLN A 41 -16.88 -28.91 11.28
CA GLN A 41 -17.19 -27.63 11.93
C GLN A 41 -15.96 -27.01 12.64
N CYS A 42 -14.86 -27.74 12.74
CA CYS A 42 -13.63 -27.26 13.36
C CYS A 42 -12.82 -26.36 12.40
N ASN A 43 -12.64 -25.09 12.74
CA ASN A 43 -11.72 -24.22 12.02
C ASN A 43 -10.27 -24.53 12.41
N ILE A 44 -9.61 -25.37 11.63
CA ILE A 44 -8.22 -25.80 11.83
C ILE A 44 -7.18 -24.67 11.72
N PHE A 45 -7.59 -23.47 11.27
CA PHE A 45 -6.74 -22.29 11.19
C PHE A 45 -6.80 -21.43 12.46
N ASN A 46 -7.74 -21.68 13.37
CA ASN A 46 -7.86 -21.02 14.67
C ASN A 46 -7.29 -21.91 15.79
N GLY A 47 -6.12 -21.54 16.34
CA GLY A 47 -5.50 -22.31 17.42
C GLY A 47 -4.33 -21.58 18.10
N LYS A 48 -3.85 -22.14 19.23
CA LYS A 48 -2.68 -21.64 19.96
C LYS A 48 -1.45 -22.50 19.69
N TRP A 49 -0.29 -21.87 19.62
CA TRP A 49 1.00 -22.55 19.51
C TRP A 49 1.39 -23.18 20.85
N ASP A 50 1.82 -24.45 20.82
CA ASP A 50 2.21 -25.20 22.01
C ASP A 50 3.68 -25.65 21.89
N TYR A 51 4.42 -25.48 22.99
CA TYR A 51 5.85 -25.76 23.14
C TYR A 51 6.13 -27.22 23.51
N ASN A 52 5.14 -27.92 24.06
CA ASN A 52 5.24 -29.33 24.50
C ASN A 52 4.30 -30.25 23.72
N ALA A 53 4.04 -29.95 22.45
CA ALA A 53 3.38 -30.88 21.55
C ALA A 53 4.34 -32.05 21.27
N GLY A 54 4.25 -33.12 22.07
CA GLY A 54 5.05 -34.33 21.91
C GLY A 54 5.15 -34.77 20.44
N GLY A 55 6.37 -35.03 19.97
CA GLY A 55 6.62 -35.45 18.58
C GLY A 55 6.96 -34.32 17.58
N SER A 56 7.49 -33.18 18.03
CA SER A 56 8.05 -32.14 17.14
C SER A 56 9.59 -32.14 17.20
N PRO A 57 10.33 -32.06 16.08
CA PRO A 57 9.86 -32.06 14.69
C PRO A 57 9.32 -33.45 14.28
N LEU A 58 8.40 -33.47 13.32
CA LEU A 58 7.78 -34.72 12.83
C LEU A 58 8.69 -35.61 11.98
N TYR A 59 9.82 -35.07 11.50
CA TYR A 59 10.79 -35.81 10.71
C TYR A 59 12.20 -35.36 11.07
N ASN A 60 13.15 -36.27 10.90
CA ASN A 60 14.57 -35.94 11.04
C ASN A 60 15.11 -35.47 9.69
N LYS A 61 15.50 -34.19 9.61
CA LYS A 61 16.06 -33.57 8.41
C LYS A 61 17.30 -34.30 7.85
N ALA A 62 18.09 -34.98 8.69
CA ALA A 62 19.27 -35.73 8.24
C ALA A 62 18.90 -36.93 7.35
N ARG A 63 17.61 -37.29 7.31
CA ARG A 63 17.06 -38.34 6.46
C ARG A 63 16.45 -37.81 5.15
N CYS A 64 16.49 -36.50 4.89
CA CYS A 64 15.84 -35.87 3.71
C CYS A 64 16.89 -35.17 2.82
N PRO A 65 17.57 -35.91 1.91
CA PRO A 65 18.74 -35.40 1.16
C PRO A 65 18.39 -34.37 0.07
N PHE A 66 17.12 -34.18 -0.24
CA PHE A 66 16.63 -33.27 -1.30
C PHE A 66 16.26 -31.87 -0.79
N LEU A 67 16.35 -31.63 0.53
CA LEU A 67 16.19 -30.30 1.09
C LEU A 67 17.36 -29.43 0.64
N ILE A 68 17.07 -28.30 -0.01
CA ILE A 68 18.08 -27.35 -0.46
C ILE A 68 18.74 -26.66 0.76
N ASP A 69 20.03 -26.32 0.64
CA ASP A 69 20.82 -25.77 1.76
C ASP A 69 20.19 -24.53 2.41
N GLN A 70 19.47 -23.70 1.64
CA GLN A 70 18.72 -22.53 2.14
C GLN A 70 17.62 -22.85 3.17
N LEU A 71 17.17 -24.10 3.27
CA LEU A 71 16.14 -24.54 4.21
C LEU A 71 16.71 -25.33 5.40
N ILE A 72 18.03 -25.54 5.47
CA ILE A 72 18.69 -26.34 6.51
C ILE A 72 19.26 -25.43 7.60
N CYS A 73 18.38 -24.87 8.45
CA CYS A 73 18.77 -23.85 9.43
C CYS A 73 19.88 -24.26 10.45
N GLN A 74 20.15 -25.54 10.73
CA GLN A 74 21.27 -25.91 11.64
C GLN A 74 22.62 -26.08 10.93
N LYS A 75 22.67 -26.13 9.59
CA LYS A 75 23.95 -26.15 8.85
C LYS A 75 24.63 -24.76 8.94
N ASP A 76 23.82 -23.71 9.15
CA ASP A 76 24.23 -22.32 9.35
C ASP A 76 24.49 -21.96 10.83
N GLY A 77 24.82 -22.95 11.68
CA GLY A 77 25.22 -22.71 13.08
C GLY A 77 24.09 -22.42 14.08
N ARG A 78 22.82 -22.63 13.70
CA ARG A 78 21.67 -22.41 14.62
C ARG A 78 21.51 -23.60 15.58
N PRO A 79 21.58 -23.41 16.91
CA PRO A 79 21.40 -24.49 17.88
C PRO A 79 19.98 -25.06 17.83
N ALA A 80 19.83 -26.36 18.12
CA ALA A 80 18.54 -27.04 18.16
C ALA A 80 17.70 -26.55 19.36
N ARG A 81 16.99 -25.43 19.21
CA ARG A 81 16.02 -24.92 20.19
C ARG A 81 14.58 -25.09 19.70
N GLN A 82 13.65 -25.07 20.65
CA GLN A 82 12.33 -25.69 20.56
C GLN A 82 11.50 -25.28 19.35
N ILE A 83 10.88 -26.30 18.75
CA ILE A 83 9.98 -26.19 17.61
C ILE A 83 8.55 -26.10 18.14
N LEU A 84 7.85 -25.00 17.86
CA LEU A 84 6.43 -24.90 18.20
C LEU A 84 5.59 -25.60 17.15
N ARG A 85 4.50 -26.19 17.60
CA ARG A 85 3.47 -26.77 16.75
C ARG A 85 2.11 -26.20 17.14
N LEU A 86 1.30 -25.86 16.15
CA LEU A 86 -0.10 -25.49 16.37
C LEU A 86 -0.84 -26.67 16.99
N ARG A 87 -1.45 -26.49 18.17
CA ARG A 87 -2.21 -27.55 18.85
C ARG A 87 -3.52 -27.80 18.11
N THR A 88 -3.51 -28.77 17.20
CA THR A 88 -4.67 -29.16 16.38
C THR A 88 -5.41 -30.39 16.93
N GLY A 89 -4.90 -31.00 18.02
CA GLY A 89 -5.43 -32.26 18.57
C GLY A 89 -5.19 -33.50 17.69
N LEU A 90 -4.67 -33.33 16.47
CA LEU A 90 -4.45 -34.39 15.49
C LEU A 90 -2.95 -34.68 15.31
N GLY A 91 -2.57 -35.94 15.50
CA GLY A 91 -1.25 -36.47 15.15
C GLY A 91 -1.09 -36.53 13.63
N PHE A 92 0.14 -36.36 13.12
CA PHE A 92 0.39 -36.62 11.70
C PHE A 92 0.59 -38.12 11.51
N ASN A 93 -0.26 -38.73 10.67
CA ASN A 93 -0.16 -40.13 10.28
C ASN A 93 0.29 -40.21 8.82
N GLY A 94 1.61 -40.33 8.60
CA GLY A 94 2.19 -40.38 7.26
C GLY A 94 1.75 -41.61 6.46
N THR A 95 1.60 -42.78 7.10
CA THR A 95 1.12 -44.00 6.43
C THR A 95 -0.32 -43.85 5.97
N GLY A 96 -1.19 -43.26 6.81
CA GLY A 96 -2.56 -42.96 6.43
C GLY A 96 -2.66 -41.94 5.28
N MET A 97 -1.70 -41.02 5.18
CA MET A 97 -1.62 -40.09 4.05
C MET A 97 -1.16 -40.78 2.77
N LEU A 98 -0.15 -41.66 2.84
CA LEU A 98 0.33 -42.45 1.70
C LEU A 98 -0.75 -43.41 1.17
N GLU A 99 -1.51 -44.07 2.04
CA GLU A 99 -2.64 -44.91 1.63
C GLU A 99 -3.75 -44.12 0.93
N ARG A 100 -4.02 -42.87 1.35
CA ARG A 100 -4.97 -41.99 0.66
C ARG A 100 -4.48 -41.51 -0.70
N LEU A 101 -3.16 -41.41 -0.86
CA LEU A 101 -2.51 -41.02 -2.11
C LEU A 101 -2.19 -42.20 -3.03
N LYS A 102 -2.43 -43.44 -2.60
CA LYS A 102 -2.10 -44.65 -3.36
C LYS A 102 -2.71 -44.61 -4.76
N ASN A 103 -1.88 -44.80 -5.79
CA ASN A 103 -2.25 -44.68 -7.21
C ASN A 103 -2.79 -43.29 -7.61
N ARG A 104 -2.38 -42.22 -6.91
CA ARG A 104 -2.79 -40.84 -7.20
C ARG A 104 -1.59 -39.91 -7.26
N GLU A 105 -1.83 -38.77 -7.89
CA GLU A 105 -0.91 -37.65 -7.98
C GLU A 105 -1.46 -36.44 -7.23
N LEU A 106 -0.59 -35.80 -6.45
CA LEU A 106 -0.85 -34.53 -5.79
C LEU A 106 -0.02 -33.43 -6.46
N ILE A 107 -0.68 -32.44 -7.06
CA ILE A 107 0.02 -31.32 -7.72
C ILE A 107 -0.10 -30.06 -6.88
N VAL A 108 1.04 -29.45 -6.57
CA VAL A 108 1.18 -28.17 -5.88
C VAL A 108 1.67 -27.13 -6.89
N VAL A 109 0.80 -26.22 -7.30
CA VAL A 109 1.12 -25.17 -8.27
C VAL A 109 1.24 -23.82 -7.56
N GLY A 110 2.29 -23.05 -7.85
CA GLY A 110 2.38 -21.69 -7.33
C GLY A 110 3.79 -21.14 -7.26
N SER A 111 4.01 -20.28 -6.27
CA SER A 111 5.26 -19.53 -6.06
C SER A 111 6.25 -20.29 -5.16
N SER A 112 7.29 -19.59 -4.69
CA SER A 112 8.29 -20.13 -3.75
C SER A 112 7.71 -20.57 -2.40
N LEU A 113 6.58 -19.99 -1.95
CA LEU A 113 5.92 -20.45 -0.71
C LEU A 113 5.26 -21.83 -0.89
N ASN A 114 4.62 -22.06 -2.03
CA ASN A 114 4.06 -23.36 -2.39
C ASN A 114 5.18 -24.40 -2.56
N LYS A 115 6.33 -24.00 -3.10
CA LYS A 115 7.53 -24.84 -3.14
C LYS A 115 7.99 -25.24 -1.74
N ASN A 116 8.09 -24.30 -0.80
CA ASN A 116 8.49 -24.60 0.58
C ASN A 116 7.49 -25.55 1.27
N GLN A 117 6.19 -25.36 1.03
CA GLN A 117 5.15 -26.25 1.54
C GLN A 117 5.29 -27.66 0.94
N TRP A 118 5.55 -27.78 -0.36
CA TRP A 118 5.80 -29.06 -1.01
C TRP A 118 7.07 -29.75 -0.48
N GLU A 119 8.17 -29.02 -0.26
CA GLU A 119 9.41 -29.60 0.28
C GLU A 119 9.23 -30.11 1.73
N SER A 120 8.42 -29.43 2.54
CA SER A 120 8.01 -29.89 3.86
C SER A 120 7.14 -31.15 3.78
N LEU A 121 6.16 -31.18 2.87
CA LEU A 121 5.30 -32.34 2.65
C LEU A 121 6.08 -33.55 2.15
N ALA A 122 6.95 -33.37 1.16
CA ALA A 122 7.81 -34.41 0.64
C ALA A 122 8.72 -34.99 1.74
N SER A 123 9.23 -34.16 2.64
CA SER A 123 10.04 -34.61 3.79
C SER A 123 9.25 -35.50 4.76
N LEU A 124 7.99 -35.14 5.05
CA LEU A 124 7.09 -35.93 5.90
C LEU A 124 6.72 -37.29 5.26
N LEU A 125 6.48 -37.31 3.96
CA LEU A 125 6.19 -38.55 3.24
C LEU A 125 7.43 -39.42 3.10
N TYR A 126 8.58 -38.82 2.76
CA TYR A 126 9.87 -39.51 2.66
C TYR A 126 10.26 -40.15 4.00
N SER A 127 9.99 -39.50 5.14
CA SER A 127 10.28 -40.09 6.45
C SER A 127 9.42 -41.32 6.79
N THR A 128 8.36 -41.57 6.03
CA THR A 128 7.36 -42.61 6.30
C THR A 128 7.43 -43.80 5.34
N THR A 129 8.23 -43.73 4.28
CA THR A 129 8.40 -44.80 3.28
C THR A 129 9.87 -45.15 3.11
N SER A 130 10.18 -46.42 2.83
CA SER A 130 11.56 -46.88 2.62
C SER A 130 12.00 -46.81 1.15
N ARG A 131 11.05 -46.76 0.20
CA ARG A 131 11.33 -46.60 -1.23
C ARG A 131 10.68 -45.36 -1.80
N ALA A 132 11.43 -44.26 -1.81
CA ALA A 132 11.02 -43.00 -2.43
C ALA A 132 12.19 -42.27 -3.11
N HIS A 133 11.86 -41.51 -4.15
CA HIS A 133 12.81 -40.69 -4.89
C HIS A 133 12.24 -39.29 -5.11
N VAL A 134 13.13 -38.30 -5.18
CA VAL A 134 12.79 -36.94 -5.61
C VAL A 134 13.55 -36.65 -6.88
N ASN A 135 12.82 -36.41 -7.97
CA ASN A 135 13.34 -36.11 -9.29
C ASN A 135 13.00 -34.67 -9.67
N VAL A 136 13.86 -34.06 -10.49
CA VAL A 136 13.65 -32.72 -11.04
C VAL A 136 13.55 -32.85 -12.56
N PRO A 137 12.36 -33.22 -13.09
CA PRO A 137 12.20 -33.50 -14.52
C PRO A 137 12.35 -32.26 -15.40
N SER A 138 12.18 -31.05 -14.86
CA SER A 138 12.40 -29.78 -15.56
C SER A 138 12.84 -28.67 -14.59
N ALA A 139 13.31 -27.53 -15.12
CA ALA A 139 13.59 -26.35 -14.29
C ALA A 139 12.33 -25.78 -13.59
N VAL A 140 11.14 -26.19 -14.05
CA VAL A 140 9.84 -25.65 -13.66
C VAL A 140 9.14 -26.55 -12.64
N CYS A 141 9.30 -27.88 -12.71
CA CYS A 141 8.63 -28.81 -11.80
C CYS A 141 9.57 -29.77 -11.04
N LYS A 142 9.21 -30.10 -9.80
CA LYS A 142 9.88 -31.07 -8.93
C LYS A 142 8.90 -32.16 -8.53
N VAL A 143 9.32 -33.43 -8.56
CA VAL A 143 8.42 -34.56 -8.30
C VAL A 143 9.00 -35.46 -7.21
N PHE A 144 8.20 -35.75 -6.19
CA PHE A 144 8.44 -36.79 -5.20
C PHE A 144 7.61 -38.01 -5.60
N GLN A 145 8.21 -39.20 -5.54
CA GLN A 145 7.52 -40.47 -5.82
C GLN A 145 7.75 -41.45 -4.68
N ALA A 146 6.67 -42.05 -4.18
CA ALA A 146 6.74 -43.17 -3.24
C ALA A 146 6.37 -44.46 -3.97
N LEU A 147 7.36 -45.32 -4.20
CA LEU A 147 7.23 -46.51 -5.04
C LEU A 147 6.35 -47.59 -4.39
N ASP A 148 6.40 -47.70 -3.06
CA ASP A 148 5.59 -48.65 -2.29
C ASP A 148 4.07 -48.41 -2.42
N TYR A 149 3.68 -47.17 -2.73
CA TYR A 149 2.29 -46.74 -2.83
C TYR A 149 1.89 -46.32 -4.25
N ASN A 150 2.82 -46.37 -5.20
CA ASN A 150 2.63 -45.91 -6.57
C ASN A 150 1.97 -44.52 -6.62
N CYS A 151 2.51 -43.55 -5.87
CA CYS A 151 1.95 -42.21 -5.78
C CYS A 151 3.02 -41.13 -5.98
N SER A 152 2.62 -39.99 -6.53
CA SER A 152 3.47 -38.81 -6.75
C SER A 152 2.95 -37.58 -6.02
N ALA A 153 3.88 -36.70 -5.63
CA ALA A 153 3.60 -35.33 -5.27
C ALA A 153 4.49 -34.40 -6.10
N GLU A 154 3.91 -33.59 -6.95
CA GLU A 154 4.60 -32.67 -7.84
C GLU A 154 4.45 -31.23 -7.35
N PHE A 155 5.52 -30.45 -7.44
CA PHE A 155 5.47 -29.00 -7.40
C PHE A 155 5.74 -28.45 -8.80
N CYS A 156 4.88 -27.57 -9.30
CA CYS A 156 5.12 -26.84 -10.55
C CYS A 156 5.14 -25.33 -10.32
N TRP A 157 6.20 -24.71 -10.81
CA TRP A 157 6.40 -23.27 -10.74
C TRP A 157 5.45 -22.55 -11.70
N SER A 158 4.44 -21.91 -11.13
CA SER A 158 3.56 -20.97 -11.82
C SER A 158 3.16 -19.88 -10.83
N PRO A 159 4.02 -18.88 -10.61
CA PRO A 159 3.82 -17.88 -9.56
C PRO A 159 2.56 -17.03 -9.80
N PHE A 160 2.03 -17.02 -11.03
CA PHE A 160 0.85 -16.26 -11.43
C PHE A 160 -0.35 -17.14 -11.81
N LEU A 161 -0.21 -18.47 -11.79
CA LEU A 161 -1.25 -19.47 -12.13
C LEU A 161 -1.84 -19.37 -13.56
N VAL A 162 -1.38 -18.42 -14.37
CA VAL A 162 -1.75 -18.22 -15.78
C VAL A 162 -0.51 -18.30 -16.67
N GLN A 163 -0.69 -18.78 -17.89
CA GLN A 163 0.36 -18.80 -18.90
C GLN A 163 0.65 -17.37 -19.34
N LEU A 164 1.90 -16.93 -19.16
CA LEU A 164 2.41 -15.73 -19.81
C LEU A 164 2.89 -16.17 -21.20
N ASP A 165 2.14 -15.82 -22.24
CA ASP A 165 2.59 -16.08 -23.60
C ASP A 165 3.84 -15.24 -23.90
N THR A 166 5.00 -15.90 -23.81
CA THR A 166 6.23 -15.41 -24.41
C THR A 166 6.52 -16.26 -25.63
N GLU A 167 5.89 -15.93 -26.77
CA GLU A 167 6.44 -16.14 -28.11
C GLU A 167 5.58 -15.49 -29.20
N SER A 168 6.09 -14.41 -29.80
CA SER A 168 6.01 -14.14 -31.24
C SER A 168 6.97 -13.00 -31.57
N ALA A 169 8.17 -13.39 -31.99
CA ALA A 169 9.00 -12.58 -32.85
C ALA A 169 8.34 -12.49 -34.23
N ASN A 170 8.37 -11.31 -34.84
CA ASN A 170 8.00 -11.01 -36.23
C ASN A 170 6.57 -11.34 -36.67
N GLY A 171 5.70 -10.33 -36.65
CA GLY A 171 4.45 -10.35 -37.41
C GLY A 171 3.65 -9.06 -37.22
N LYS A 172 3.67 -8.17 -38.23
CA LYS A 172 2.67 -7.11 -38.38
C LYS A 172 1.27 -7.73 -38.28
N LEU A 173 0.39 -7.14 -37.48
CA LEU A 173 -1.05 -7.28 -37.68
C LEU A 173 -1.68 -5.89 -37.72
N ASP A 174 -1.86 -5.40 -38.93
CA ASP A 174 -2.92 -4.46 -39.30
C ASP A 174 -4.27 -5.11 -39.02
N VAL A 175 -5.17 -4.38 -38.36
CA VAL A 175 -6.61 -4.64 -38.46
C VAL A 175 -7.30 -3.33 -38.80
N LEU A 176 -7.45 -3.12 -40.11
CA LEU A 176 -8.34 -2.14 -40.71
C LEU A 176 -9.81 -2.55 -40.49
N HIS A 177 -10.61 -1.55 -40.13
CA HIS A 177 -11.97 -1.27 -40.62
C HIS A 177 -13.08 -2.32 -40.47
N TYR A 178 -14.03 -2.02 -39.58
CA TYR A 178 -15.46 -2.03 -39.92
C TYR A 178 -16.09 -0.69 -39.56
N LEU A 179 -16.28 0.11 -40.60
CA LEU A 179 -17.07 1.33 -40.64
C LEU A 179 -18.55 0.91 -40.72
N ASN A 180 -19.39 1.41 -39.81
CA ASN A 180 -20.82 1.57 -40.11
C ASN A 180 -21.23 3.01 -39.82
N ILE A 181 -21.62 3.65 -40.91
CA ILE A 181 -22.01 5.04 -41.06
C ILE A 181 -23.42 5.21 -40.48
N SER A 182 -23.62 6.28 -39.71
CA SER A 182 -24.91 6.97 -39.66
C SER A 182 -24.66 8.46 -39.52
N LEU A 183 -24.79 9.12 -40.68
CA LEU A 183 -24.87 10.57 -40.85
C LEU A 183 -26.16 11.09 -40.21
N PHE A 184 -26.04 12.10 -39.35
CA PHE A 184 -27.07 13.14 -39.20
C PHE A 184 -26.38 14.50 -39.22
N THR A 185 -26.67 15.26 -40.26
CA THR A 185 -26.31 16.67 -40.46
C THR A 185 -27.39 17.55 -39.85
N VAL A 186 -27.02 18.54 -39.02
CA VAL A 186 -27.78 19.80 -38.88
C VAL A 186 -26.82 20.98 -38.70
N ARG A 187 -27.18 22.06 -39.38
CA ARG A 187 -26.49 23.30 -39.71
C ARG A 187 -25.97 24.13 -38.53
N SER A 188 -24.83 24.77 -38.77
CA SER A 188 -24.34 25.96 -38.05
C SER A 188 -25.24 27.16 -38.31
N VAL A 189 -25.66 27.85 -37.24
CA VAL A 189 -26.12 29.24 -37.29
C VAL A 189 -25.08 30.06 -36.53
N ALA A 190 -24.38 30.93 -37.25
CA ALA A 190 -23.53 31.94 -36.65
C ALA A 190 -24.40 33.03 -36.02
N ILE A 191 -24.20 33.29 -34.73
CA ILE A 191 -24.70 34.50 -34.07
C ILE A 191 -23.48 35.39 -33.82
N SER A 192 -23.41 36.47 -34.59
CA SER A 192 -22.50 37.59 -34.39
C SER A 192 -22.94 38.40 -33.17
N VAL A 193 -22.11 38.46 -32.14
CA VAL A 193 -22.27 39.40 -31.02
C VAL A 193 -21.36 40.60 -31.26
N THR A 194 -21.97 41.74 -31.58
CA THR A 194 -21.32 43.05 -31.63
C THR A 194 -21.11 43.59 -30.21
N PRO A 195 -19.97 44.22 -29.88
CA PRO A 195 -19.80 44.90 -28.59
C PRO A 195 -20.52 46.25 -28.63
N SER A 196 -21.55 46.42 -27.80
CA SER A 196 -22.12 47.75 -27.53
C SER A 196 -21.36 48.40 -26.37
N THR A 197 -20.72 49.51 -26.66
CA THR A 197 -20.16 50.46 -25.70
C THR A 197 -21.29 51.07 -24.87
N GLY A 198 -21.26 50.84 -23.56
CA GLY A 198 -22.13 51.48 -22.57
C GLY A 198 -21.29 51.97 -21.41
N PHE A 199 -20.98 53.27 -21.39
CA PHE A 199 -20.43 53.96 -20.23
C PHE A 199 -21.42 53.84 -19.07
N ALA A 200 -20.99 53.24 -17.95
CA ALA A 200 -21.69 53.31 -16.67
C ALA A 200 -20.76 53.93 -15.63
N THR A 201 -21.20 55.07 -15.12
CA THR A 201 -20.56 55.99 -14.21
C THR A 201 -20.14 55.32 -12.90
N LEU A 202 -18.87 55.47 -12.51
CA LEU A 202 -18.33 55.09 -11.20
C LEU A 202 -18.98 55.93 -10.10
N ILE A 203 -19.87 55.32 -9.30
CA ILE A 203 -20.20 55.81 -7.96
C ILE A 203 -19.20 55.18 -7.01
N LYS A 204 -18.30 56.01 -6.48
CA LYS A 204 -17.31 55.65 -5.49
C LYS A 204 -18.01 55.50 -4.14
N SER A 205 -18.21 54.27 -3.65
CA SER A 205 -18.57 54.04 -2.25
C SER A 205 -17.28 53.77 -1.47
N ASP A 206 -16.85 54.76 -0.69
CA ASP A 206 -15.75 54.64 0.28
C ASP A 206 -16.24 53.85 1.52
N ASN A 207 -16.43 52.54 1.36
CA ASN A 207 -16.44 51.60 2.49
C ASN A 207 -15.14 50.78 2.41
N PRO A 208 -14.35 50.67 3.48
CA PRO A 208 -13.23 49.75 3.51
C PRO A 208 -13.80 48.34 3.36
N VAL A 209 -13.57 47.73 2.20
CA VAL A 209 -13.73 46.28 2.03
C VAL A 209 -12.70 45.67 2.97
N GLU A 210 -13.15 45.10 4.09
CA GLU A 210 -12.32 44.14 4.83
C GLU A 210 -11.92 43.07 3.82
N GLU A 211 -10.64 43.00 3.48
CA GLU A 211 -10.09 41.86 2.77
C GLU A 211 -10.42 40.61 3.61
N GLU A 212 -11.44 39.85 3.21
CA GLU A 212 -11.69 38.53 3.77
C GLU A 212 -10.39 37.74 3.65
N LYS A 213 -9.69 37.54 4.78
CA LYS A 213 -8.49 36.72 4.82
C LYS A 213 -8.87 35.34 4.32
N LEU A 214 -8.47 35.02 3.09
CA LEU A 214 -8.62 33.69 2.51
C LEU A 214 -7.99 32.68 3.47
N CYS A 215 -8.80 31.78 4.04
CA CYS A 215 -8.28 30.81 4.99
C CYS A 215 -7.44 29.75 4.30
N ASN A 216 -6.15 29.72 4.63
CA ASN A 216 -5.26 28.65 4.24
C ASN A 216 -5.34 27.49 5.25
N ILE A 217 -6.19 26.50 4.96
CA ILE A 217 -6.38 25.32 5.83
C ILE A 217 -5.11 24.45 6.02
N PHE A 218 -4.06 24.70 5.22
CA PHE A 218 -2.77 24.03 5.30
C PHE A 218 -1.74 24.77 6.17
N ASN A 219 -2.05 25.98 6.63
CA ASN A 219 -1.25 26.70 7.63
C ASN A 219 -1.95 26.64 9.00
N GLY A 220 -1.20 26.30 10.04
CA GLY A 220 -1.77 25.94 11.33
C GLY A 220 -0.80 25.20 12.23
N LYS A 221 -1.34 24.47 13.20
CA LYS A 221 -0.56 23.69 14.18
C LYS A 221 -1.26 22.41 14.61
N TRP A 222 -0.47 21.45 15.07
CA TRP A 222 -0.99 20.25 15.71
C TRP A 222 -1.40 20.54 17.14
N VAL A 223 -2.59 20.06 17.50
CA VAL A 223 -3.13 20.16 18.86
C VAL A 223 -3.43 18.76 19.36
N TYR A 224 -2.83 18.42 20.50
CA TYR A 224 -3.11 17.17 21.19
C TYR A 224 -4.50 17.23 21.83
N ASN A 225 -5.27 16.17 21.69
CA ASN A 225 -6.54 15.99 22.38
C ASN A 225 -6.58 14.60 23.02
N GLY A 226 -6.33 14.53 24.33
CA GLY A 226 -6.28 13.26 25.07
C GLY A 226 -7.59 12.46 25.08
N GLU A 227 -8.71 13.12 24.80
CA GLU A 227 -10.04 12.51 24.68
C GLU A 227 -10.39 12.14 23.23
N ALA A 228 -9.57 12.56 22.26
CA ALA A 228 -9.79 12.21 20.86
C ALA A 228 -9.63 10.70 20.65
N SER A 229 -10.49 10.17 19.79
CA SER A 229 -10.34 8.85 19.20
C SER A 229 -10.03 9.00 17.72
N PRO A 230 -9.29 8.06 17.10
CA PRO A 230 -9.14 8.05 15.65
C PRO A 230 -10.52 7.96 14.97
N LEU A 231 -10.58 8.42 13.72
CA LEU A 231 -11.83 8.41 12.93
C LEU A 231 -12.37 6.99 12.67
N TYR A 232 -11.53 5.98 12.85
CA TYR A 232 -11.89 4.56 12.80
C TYR A 232 -10.93 3.73 13.66
N ASN A 233 -11.33 2.51 13.99
CA ASN A 233 -10.43 1.52 14.57
C ASN A 233 -9.78 0.69 13.46
N GLU A 234 -8.45 0.53 13.50
CA GLU A 234 -7.68 -0.26 12.53
C GLU A 234 -8.27 -1.65 12.28
N ALA A 235 -8.78 -2.31 13.33
CA ALA A 235 -9.35 -3.66 13.25
C ALA A 235 -10.63 -3.74 12.39
N GLN A 236 -11.30 -2.62 12.15
CA GLN A 236 -12.49 -2.57 11.29
C GLN A 236 -12.15 -2.66 9.80
N CYS A 237 -10.89 -2.43 9.42
CA CYS A 237 -10.44 -2.39 8.02
C CYS A 237 -9.46 -3.53 7.73
N PRO A 238 -9.97 -4.74 7.42
CA PRO A 238 -9.14 -5.93 7.24
C PRO A 238 -8.25 -5.89 5.98
N PHE A 239 -8.54 -4.97 5.05
CA PHE A 239 -7.78 -4.78 3.81
C PHE A 239 -6.55 -3.87 3.98
N LEU A 240 -6.39 -3.21 5.13
CA LEU A 240 -5.18 -2.42 5.41
C LEU A 240 -3.97 -3.35 5.35
N SER A 241 -2.95 -2.91 4.60
CA SER A 241 -1.75 -3.70 4.42
C SER A 241 -0.93 -3.77 5.71
N ASP A 242 -0.16 -4.86 5.87
CA ASP A 242 0.79 -5.00 6.98
C ASP A 242 1.86 -3.88 6.99
N GLN A 243 2.02 -3.11 5.91
CA GLN A 243 2.99 -2.01 5.89
C GLN A 243 2.58 -0.86 6.83
N VAL A 244 1.27 -0.64 6.99
CA VAL A 244 0.68 0.54 7.65
C VAL A 244 -0.16 0.19 8.88
N SER A 245 -0.43 -1.10 9.10
CA SER A 245 -1.22 -1.63 10.24
C SER A 245 -0.38 -1.74 11.52
N CYS A 246 0.02 -0.60 12.08
CA CYS A 246 1.02 -0.52 13.15
C CYS A 246 0.60 -1.23 14.45
N GLN A 247 -0.66 -1.06 14.88
CA GLN A 247 -1.15 -1.71 16.11
C GLN A 247 -1.17 -3.22 15.93
N ARG A 248 -1.68 -3.71 14.79
CA ARG A 248 -1.65 -5.15 14.44
C ARG A 248 -0.22 -5.71 14.34
N ASN A 249 0.74 -4.87 13.98
CA ASN A 249 2.16 -5.23 13.98
C ASN A 249 2.84 -5.17 15.36
N GLY A 250 2.10 -4.78 16.40
CA GLY A 250 2.56 -4.79 17.79
C GLY A 250 3.09 -3.45 18.30
N ARG A 251 2.77 -2.33 17.64
CA ARG A 251 3.06 -0.99 18.16
C ARG A 251 2.28 -0.78 19.47
N PRO A 252 2.94 -0.48 20.60
CA PRO A 252 2.27 -0.40 21.89
C PRO A 252 1.65 0.98 22.19
N ASP A 253 2.20 2.06 21.62
CA ASP A 253 1.72 3.42 21.83
C ASP A 253 0.62 3.78 20.82
N VAL A 254 -0.38 4.54 21.27
CA VAL A 254 -1.52 5.03 20.46
C VAL A 254 -1.64 6.56 20.46
N GLU A 255 -0.76 7.27 21.17
CA GLU A 255 -0.85 8.72 21.37
C GLU A 255 -0.70 9.52 20.07
N TYR A 256 0.00 8.97 19.07
CA TYR A 256 0.11 9.57 17.74
C TYR A 256 -1.26 9.71 17.03
N GLU A 257 -2.26 8.92 17.42
CA GLU A 257 -3.62 8.97 16.85
C GLU A 257 -4.46 10.12 17.42
N LYS A 258 -4.01 10.76 18.51
CA LYS A 258 -4.77 11.77 19.26
C LYS A 258 -4.46 13.22 18.88
N TRP A 259 -3.70 13.42 17.82
CA TRP A 259 -3.33 14.74 17.32
C TRP A 259 -4.29 15.21 16.22
N THR A 260 -4.76 16.44 16.33
CA THR A 260 -5.62 17.08 15.32
C THR A 260 -4.95 18.32 14.77
N TRP A 261 -4.98 18.47 13.44
CA TRP A 261 -4.51 19.69 12.78
C TRP A 261 -5.55 20.80 12.92
N LYS A 262 -5.13 21.97 13.42
CA LYS A 262 -5.96 23.18 13.47
C LYS A 262 -5.36 24.24 12.58
N ALA A 263 -6.15 24.69 11.59
CA ALA A 263 -5.78 25.81 10.74
C ALA A 263 -5.72 27.12 11.54
N GLU A 264 -4.87 28.03 11.09
CA GLU A 264 -4.81 29.40 11.58
C GLU A 264 -5.86 30.24 10.85
N GLY A 265 -6.68 30.99 11.61
CA GLY A 265 -7.64 31.93 11.03
C GLY A 265 -8.96 31.33 10.53
N CYS A 266 -9.14 30.01 10.52
CA CYS A 266 -10.46 29.40 10.33
C CYS A 266 -10.61 28.00 10.92
N GLU A 267 -11.85 27.51 10.93
CA GLU A 267 -12.16 26.13 11.30
C GLU A 267 -12.15 25.22 10.07
N ILE A 268 -11.51 24.05 10.20
CA ILE A 268 -11.53 23.02 9.18
C ILE A 268 -12.84 22.23 9.34
N PRO A 269 -13.65 22.07 8.27
CA PRO A 269 -14.83 21.21 8.29
C PRO A 269 -14.48 19.81 8.82
N ARG A 270 -15.20 19.36 9.84
CA ARG A 270 -15.02 18.01 10.40
C ARG A 270 -15.32 16.97 9.32
N PHE A 271 -14.46 15.95 9.21
CA PHE A 271 -14.67 14.85 8.28
C PHE A 271 -16.00 14.14 8.56
N ASN A 272 -16.81 13.96 7.52
CA ASN A 272 -18.05 13.20 7.58
C ASN A 272 -18.07 12.23 6.40
N ALA A 273 -17.92 10.94 6.68
CA ALA A 273 -17.87 9.90 5.67
C ALA A 273 -19.16 9.82 4.85
N THR A 274 -20.33 9.98 5.47
CA THR A 274 -21.63 9.97 4.79
C THR A 274 -21.76 11.16 3.85
N ASP A 275 -21.42 12.37 4.30
CA ASP A 275 -21.44 13.56 3.43
C ASP A 275 -20.45 13.42 2.26
N MET A 276 -19.26 12.88 2.52
CA MET A 276 -18.29 12.59 1.46
C MET A 276 -18.84 11.59 0.43
N LEU A 277 -19.48 10.50 0.87
CA LEU A 277 -20.10 9.53 -0.02
C LEU A 277 -21.24 10.13 -0.84
N GLU A 278 -22.10 10.95 -0.24
CA GLU A 278 -23.17 11.66 -0.96
C GLU A 278 -22.61 12.62 -2.01
N ARG A 279 -21.54 13.36 -1.70
CA ARG A 279 -20.86 14.24 -2.68
C ARG A 279 -20.20 13.47 -3.82
N LEU A 280 -19.77 12.23 -3.54
CA LEU A 280 -19.15 11.31 -4.49
C LEU A 280 -20.14 10.35 -5.15
N LYS A 281 -21.44 10.56 -4.95
CA LYS A 281 -22.47 9.72 -5.56
C LYS A 281 -22.40 9.80 -7.09
N ASN A 282 -22.40 8.63 -7.74
CA ASN A 282 -22.21 8.44 -9.18
C ASN A 282 -20.87 8.99 -9.71
N LYS A 283 -19.83 9.03 -8.88
CA LYS A 283 -18.52 9.58 -9.24
C LYS A 283 -17.40 8.57 -9.08
N ARG A 284 -16.35 8.78 -9.87
CA ARG A 284 -15.09 8.04 -9.80
C ARG A 284 -13.99 8.94 -9.27
N VAL A 285 -13.37 8.50 -8.17
CA VAL A 285 -12.18 9.10 -7.58
C VAL A 285 -10.97 8.26 -7.93
N ILE A 286 -9.91 8.89 -8.45
CA ILE A 286 -8.62 8.24 -8.67
C ILE A 286 -7.54 8.89 -7.80
N ILE A 287 -6.69 8.05 -7.22
CA ILE A 287 -5.48 8.43 -6.49
C ILE A 287 -4.32 7.79 -7.24
N VAL A 288 -3.46 8.61 -7.82
CA VAL A 288 -2.41 8.17 -8.74
C VAL A 288 -1.07 8.61 -8.18
N GLY A 289 -0.10 7.71 -8.09
CA GLY A 289 1.24 8.11 -7.66
C GLY A 289 2.04 6.98 -7.05
N ASP A 290 2.87 7.37 -6.07
CA ASP A 290 3.81 6.48 -5.39
C ASP A 290 3.17 5.75 -4.19
N SER A 291 4.02 5.14 -3.36
CA SER A 291 3.59 4.39 -2.19
C SER A 291 2.93 5.23 -1.10
N LEU A 292 3.14 6.55 -1.09
CA LEU A 292 2.51 7.47 -0.15
C LEU A 292 1.10 7.84 -0.59
N ASN A 293 0.84 7.92 -1.90
CA ASN A 293 -0.53 8.00 -2.40
C ASN A 293 -1.29 6.68 -2.18
N ARG A 294 -0.61 5.53 -2.28
CA ARG A 294 -1.20 4.26 -1.84
C ARG A 294 -1.57 4.30 -0.35
N ASN A 295 -0.70 4.87 0.50
CA ASN A 295 -0.96 5.04 1.93
C ASN A 295 -2.17 5.95 2.18
N GLN A 296 -2.32 7.04 1.42
CA GLN A 296 -3.49 7.92 1.48
C GLN A 296 -4.76 7.21 1.00
N TRP A 297 -4.67 6.40 -0.06
CA TRP A 297 -5.79 5.60 -0.54
C TRP A 297 -6.25 4.58 0.49
N GLU A 298 -5.33 3.87 1.17
CA GLU A 298 -5.68 2.90 2.22
C GLU A 298 -6.42 3.59 3.39
N SER A 299 -5.98 4.80 3.77
CA SER A 299 -6.67 5.65 4.74
C SER A 299 -8.08 6.04 4.27
N LEU A 300 -8.20 6.57 3.06
CA LEU A 300 -9.48 7.04 2.54
C LEU A 300 -10.47 5.87 2.39
N ALA A 301 -9.99 4.74 1.88
CA ALA A 301 -10.80 3.54 1.76
C ALA A 301 -11.32 3.09 3.13
N CYS A 302 -10.49 3.14 4.19
CA CYS A 302 -10.93 2.78 5.53
C CYS A 302 -11.92 3.77 6.13
N LEU A 303 -11.70 5.08 5.96
CA LEU A 303 -12.62 6.14 6.37
C LEU A 303 -14.03 5.98 5.78
N LEU A 304 -14.11 5.57 4.51
CA LEU A 304 -15.39 5.34 3.84
C LEU A 304 -15.99 3.98 4.16
N TYR A 305 -15.16 2.93 4.22
CA TYR A 305 -15.58 1.56 4.50
C TYR A 305 -16.32 1.45 5.83
N THR A 306 -15.87 2.14 6.87
CA THR A 306 -16.48 2.08 8.22
C THR A 306 -17.86 2.74 8.29
N ALA A 307 -18.21 3.56 7.31
CA ALA A 307 -19.52 4.20 7.18
C ALA A 307 -20.50 3.43 6.28
N ILE A 308 -20.05 2.35 5.62
CA ILE A 308 -20.87 1.56 4.70
C ILE A 308 -21.10 0.16 5.29
N PRO A 309 -22.32 -0.39 5.21
CA PRO A 309 -22.56 -1.78 5.59
C PRO A 309 -21.64 -2.74 4.82
N PRO A 310 -21.02 -3.76 5.46
CA PRO A 310 -20.06 -4.65 4.80
C PRO A 310 -20.59 -5.35 3.54
N SER A 311 -21.90 -5.59 3.45
CA SER A 311 -22.56 -6.18 2.28
C SER A 311 -22.78 -5.20 1.11
N ARG A 312 -22.54 -3.90 1.33
CA ARG A 312 -22.75 -2.80 0.37
C ARG A 312 -21.46 -2.11 -0.03
N VAL A 313 -20.31 -2.67 0.33
CA VAL A 313 -18.99 -2.18 -0.07
C VAL A 313 -18.16 -3.34 -0.61
N HIS A 314 -17.47 -3.09 -1.72
CA HIS A 314 -16.52 -4.04 -2.30
C HIS A 314 -15.13 -3.41 -2.28
N VAL A 315 -14.13 -4.13 -1.76
CA VAL A 315 -12.76 -3.67 -1.72
C VAL A 315 -11.86 -4.73 -2.37
N ASP A 316 -11.13 -4.33 -3.40
CA ASP A 316 -10.12 -5.16 -4.06
C ASP A 316 -8.74 -4.55 -3.86
N VAL A 317 -7.88 -5.32 -3.18
CA VAL A 317 -6.48 -4.99 -2.87
C VAL A 317 -5.53 -6.11 -3.27
N GLN A 318 -5.98 -7.05 -4.13
CA GLN A 318 -5.17 -8.20 -4.52
C GLN A 318 -3.95 -7.80 -5.35
N ASN A 319 -4.05 -6.68 -6.07
CA ASN A 319 -2.98 -6.15 -6.90
C ASN A 319 -2.24 -4.99 -6.22
N GLY A 320 -0.91 -4.98 -6.33
CA GLY A 320 -0.08 -3.86 -5.87
C GLY A 320 -0.13 -2.63 -6.78
N VAL A 321 -0.51 -2.81 -8.06
CA VAL A 321 -0.54 -1.73 -9.06
C VAL A 321 -1.91 -1.05 -9.22
N TYR A 322 -2.98 -1.73 -8.79
CA TYR A 322 -4.34 -1.20 -8.82
C TYR A 322 -5.10 -1.66 -7.57
N LYS A 323 -5.77 -0.72 -6.90
CA LYS A 323 -6.66 -1.03 -5.77
C LYS A 323 -7.97 -0.26 -5.95
N VAL A 324 -9.08 -0.81 -5.45
CA VAL A 324 -10.37 -0.15 -5.58
C VAL A 324 -11.29 -0.43 -4.41
N LEU A 325 -11.96 0.60 -3.92
CA LEU A 325 -13.15 0.51 -3.08
C LEU A 325 -14.35 0.95 -3.91
N ARG A 326 -15.44 0.17 -3.89
CA ARG A 326 -16.73 0.50 -4.52
C ARG A 326 -17.80 0.55 -3.46
N ALA A 327 -18.45 1.71 -3.32
CA ALA A 327 -19.60 1.91 -2.45
C ALA A 327 -20.89 1.73 -3.27
N LEU A 328 -21.54 0.58 -3.10
CA LEU A 328 -22.60 0.12 -4.02
C LEU A 328 -23.86 0.99 -3.98
N ASP A 329 -24.22 1.51 -2.81
CA ASP A 329 -25.41 2.37 -2.65
C ASP A 329 -25.22 3.78 -3.25
N TYR A 330 -23.96 4.17 -3.45
CA TYR A 330 -23.60 5.49 -3.94
C TYR A 330 -23.16 5.46 -5.41
N ASP A 331 -23.00 4.29 -6.01
CA ASP A 331 -22.36 4.12 -7.32
C ASP A 331 -21.04 4.91 -7.42
N CYS A 332 -20.24 4.81 -6.35
CA CYS A 332 -18.99 5.54 -6.19
C CYS A 332 -17.81 4.56 -6.17
N SER A 333 -16.73 4.89 -6.87
CA SER A 333 -15.44 4.19 -6.74
C SER A 333 -14.31 5.09 -6.29
N VAL A 334 -13.42 4.56 -5.45
CA VAL A 334 -12.16 5.17 -5.05
C VAL A 334 -11.04 4.23 -5.45
N GLU A 335 -10.24 4.66 -6.42
CA GLU A 335 -9.27 3.81 -7.13
C GLU A 335 -7.85 4.31 -6.90
N PHE A 336 -6.91 3.38 -6.75
CA PHE A 336 -5.49 3.67 -6.72
C PHE A 336 -4.82 3.14 -7.99
N TYR A 337 -3.98 3.96 -8.63
CA TYR A 337 -3.12 3.55 -9.73
C TYR A 337 -1.66 3.78 -9.38
N TRP A 338 -0.86 2.71 -9.44
CA TRP A 338 0.58 2.78 -9.24
C TRP A 338 1.26 3.47 -10.41
N SER A 339 1.77 4.67 -10.15
CA SER A 339 2.56 5.45 -11.08
C SER A 339 3.52 6.36 -10.31
N PRO A 340 4.59 5.79 -9.72
CA PRO A 340 5.43 6.51 -8.76
C PRO A 340 6.15 7.72 -9.36
N PHE A 341 6.36 7.70 -10.68
CA PHE A 341 7.00 8.76 -11.44
C PHE A 341 6.01 9.53 -12.33
N LEU A 342 4.73 9.15 -12.36
CA LEU A 342 3.68 9.55 -13.34
C LEU A 342 3.98 9.13 -14.79
N VAL A 343 5.24 9.24 -15.19
CA VAL A 343 5.79 8.81 -16.47
C VAL A 343 6.18 7.32 -16.49
N GLN A 344 6.41 6.79 -17.69
CA GLN A 344 6.58 5.38 -17.94
C GLN A 344 7.96 4.90 -17.47
N LEU A 345 7.97 3.94 -16.53
CA LEU A 345 9.15 3.16 -16.18
C LEU A 345 9.14 1.87 -16.99
N ASP A 346 10.05 1.76 -17.96
CA ASP A 346 10.25 0.57 -18.77
C ASP A 346 11.37 -0.29 -18.17
N ALA A 347 10.98 -1.39 -17.55
CA ALA A 347 11.89 -2.38 -16.95
C ALA A 347 11.92 -3.71 -17.71
N SER A 348 11.29 -3.79 -18.90
CA SER A 348 11.14 -5.03 -19.67
C SER A 348 11.55 -4.87 -21.13
N ASN A 349 12.42 -3.89 -21.41
CA ASN A 349 13.01 -3.66 -22.72
C ASN A 349 14.17 -4.61 -23.04
N ALA A 350 14.53 -4.67 -24.32
CA ALA A 350 15.60 -5.53 -24.85
C ALA A 350 17.01 -5.18 -24.31
N LEU A 351 17.23 -3.96 -23.79
CA LEU A 351 18.51 -3.56 -23.23
C LEU A 351 18.73 -4.13 -21.82
N GLY A 352 17.67 -4.59 -21.15
CA GLY A 352 17.73 -5.08 -19.78
C GLY A 352 17.93 -3.99 -18.72
N SER A 353 18.03 -2.73 -19.13
CA SER A 353 18.15 -1.56 -18.26
C SER A 353 16.77 -1.06 -17.81
N ARG A 354 16.69 -0.45 -16.62
CA ARG A 354 15.46 0.20 -16.16
C ARG A 354 15.41 1.65 -16.63
N ILE A 355 14.58 1.94 -17.62
CA ILE A 355 14.55 3.22 -18.33
C ILE A 355 13.33 4.02 -17.88
N LEU A 356 13.53 5.26 -17.42
CA LEU A 356 12.44 6.19 -17.16
C LEU A 356 12.24 7.10 -18.37
N ARG A 357 11.14 6.90 -19.10
CA ARG A 357 10.79 7.69 -20.29
C ARG A 357 10.04 8.93 -19.86
N LEU A 358 10.64 10.11 -20.05
CA LEU A 358 10.18 11.35 -19.44
C LEU A 358 9.05 12.02 -20.22
N ASP A 359 8.94 11.72 -21.50
CA ASP A 359 7.96 12.20 -22.48
C ASP A 359 6.75 11.26 -22.67
N GLU A 360 6.74 10.12 -21.99
CA GLU A 360 5.68 9.13 -22.06
C GLU A 360 5.03 8.94 -20.68
N LEU A 361 3.73 9.21 -20.56
CA LEU A 361 3.01 8.88 -19.33
C LEU A 361 2.91 7.38 -19.11
N SER A 362 2.83 6.98 -17.84
CA SER A 362 2.61 5.57 -17.49
C SER A 362 1.39 5.00 -18.22
N ALA A 363 1.43 3.73 -18.58
CA ALA A 363 0.30 3.05 -19.25
C ALA A 363 -1.04 3.19 -18.51
N SER A 364 -1.02 3.40 -17.19
CA SER A 364 -2.21 3.65 -16.39
C SER A 364 -2.94 4.95 -16.74
N ALA A 365 -2.30 5.91 -17.42
CA ALA A 365 -2.89 7.18 -17.84
C ALA A 365 -4.16 7.04 -18.67
N GLN A 366 -4.26 5.97 -19.47
CA GLN A 366 -5.47 5.67 -20.23
C GLN A 366 -6.69 5.40 -19.34
N LYS A 367 -6.48 4.99 -18.09
CA LYS A 367 -7.55 4.72 -17.10
C LYS A 367 -7.92 5.94 -16.25
N TRP A 368 -7.08 6.98 -16.26
CA TRP A 368 -7.34 8.20 -15.50
C TRP A 368 -8.47 9.03 -16.13
N LYS A 369 -8.59 9.03 -17.46
CA LYS A 369 -9.55 9.86 -18.22
C LYS A 369 -10.99 9.68 -17.74
N GLY A 370 -11.69 10.80 -17.52
CA GLY A 370 -13.09 10.80 -17.11
C GLY A 370 -13.34 10.42 -15.65
N ALA A 371 -12.34 10.52 -14.78
CA ALA A 371 -12.58 10.54 -13.34
C ALA A 371 -13.07 11.93 -12.90
N ASP A 372 -13.95 11.98 -11.90
CA ASP A 372 -14.54 13.21 -11.38
C ASP A 372 -13.64 13.90 -10.34
N VAL A 373 -12.82 13.12 -9.64
CA VAL A 373 -11.81 13.63 -8.72
C VAL A 373 -10.50 12.89 -8.97
N MET A 374 -9.43 13.64 -9.20
CA MET A 374 -8.09 13.09 -9.42
C MET A 374 -7.13 13.62 -8.37
N VAL A 375 -6.41 12.73 -7.68
CA VAL A 375 -5.39 13.10 -6.69
C VAL A 375 -4.05 12.51 -7.11
N PHE A 376 -3.16 13.35 -7.60
CA PHE A 376 -1.82 12.96 -8.06
C PHE A 376 -0.77 13.20 -6.99
N ASN A 377 0.31 12.42 -7.00
CA ASN A 377 1.56 12.78 -6.36
C ASN A 377 2.74 12.13 -7.09
N THR A 378 3.90 12.74 -6.95
CA THR A 378 5.19 12.10 -7.20
C THR A 378 6.29 12.84 -6.42
N GLY A 379 7.47 12.23 -6.28
CA GLY A 379 8.64 12.84 -5.63
C GLY A 379 9.45 11.87 -4.78
N HIS A 380 8.80 11.08 -3.91
CA HIS A 380 9.50 10.21 -2.95
C HIS A 380 10.43 9.18 -3.63
N TRP A 381 10.01 8.64 -4.78
CA TRP A 381 10.79 7.66 -5.53
C TRP A 381 11.93 8.27 -6.36
N TRP A 382 11.86 9.57 -6.67
CA TRP A 382 12.90 10.27 -7.45
C TRP A 382 14.20 10.43 -6.68
N VAL A 383 14.12 10.51 -5.35
CA VAL A 383 15.26 10.70 -4.46
C VAL A 383 15.87 9.39 -3.96
N HIS A 384 15.34 8.23 -4.37
CA HIS A 384 15.90 6.92 -4.00
C HIS A 384 17.27 6.71 -4.62
N ARG A 385 18.21 6.18 -3.82
CA ARG A 385 19.61 5.97 -4.22
C ARG A 385 20.04 4.52 -4.01
N GLY A 386 21.13 4.11 -4.67
CA GLY A 386 21.72 2.79 -4.50
C GLY A 386 20.76 1.66 -4.89
N LYS A 387 20.65 0.63 -4.04
CA LYS A 387 19.88 -0.59 -4.34
C LYS A 387 18.37 -0.39 -4.46
N ILE A 388 17.84 0.72 -3.93
CA ILE A 388 16.40 1.03 -3.98
C ILE A 388 16.04 1.98 -5.13
N LYS A 389 17.03 2.49 -5.86
CA LYS A 389 16.79 3.31 -7.06
C LYS A 389 16.10 2.46 -8.13
N ALA A 390 14.95 2.95 -8.61
CA ALA A 390 14.08 2.19 -9.52
C ALA A 390 14.51 2.26 -11.00
N TRP A 391 15.28 3.27 -11.39
CA TRP A 391 15.71 3.54 -12.75
C TRP A 391 17.24 3.64 -12.84
N GLU A 392 17.76 3.39 -14.03
CA GLU A 392 19.18 3.43 -14.39
C GLU A 392 19.46 4.50 -15.43
N LEU A 393 18.56 4.63 -16.41
CA LEU A 393 18.68 5.56 -17.54
C LEU A 393 17.41 6.41 -17.65
N PHE A 394 17.56 7.58 -18.26
CA PHE A 394 16.44 8.38 -18.73
C PHE A 394 16.31 8.26 -20.24
N GLU A 395 15.10 8.44 -20.74
CA GLU A 395 14.80 8.63 -22.16
C GLU A 395 13.97 9.90 -22.33
N HIS A 396 14.32 10.71 -23.32
CA HIS A 396 13.55 11.89 -23.74
C HIS A 396 13.81 12.13 -25.24
N ASP A 397 12.75 12.37 -26.01
CA ASP A 397 12.82 12.56 -27.47
C ASP A 397 13.52 11.38 -28.18
N GLY A 398 13.29 10.16 -27.68
CA GLY A 398 13.90 8.93 -28.19
C GLY A 398 15.41 8.81 -27.96
N LYS A 399 16.02 9.65 -27.11
CA LYS A 399 17.45 9.61 -26.77
C LYS A 399 17.64 9.08 -25.35
N LEU A 400 18.48 8.06 -25.23
CA LEU A 400 18.91 7.53 -23.93
C LEU A 400 19.97 8.43 -23.29
N MET A 401 19.81 8.70 -22.00
CA MET A 401 20.67 9.59 -21.22
C MET A 401 21.07 8.92 -19.91
N GLU A 402 22.39 8.77 -19.71
CA GLU A 402 22.97 8.26 -18.47
C GLU A 402 23.12 9.35 -17.40
N ASN A 403 23.38 10.60 -17.81
CA ASN A 403 23.83 11.68 -16.94
C ASN A 403 22.90 12.91 -16.96
N LEU A 404 21.59 12.70 -16.97
CA LEU A 404 20.63 13.79 -16.80
C LEU A 404 20.48 14.14 -15.31
N ASN A 405 20.43 15.44 -15.00
CA ASN A 405 20.16 15.87 -13.63
C ASN A 405 18.75 15.42 -13.20
N VAL A 406 18.59 14.94 -11.97
CA VAL A 406 17.29 14.42 -11.50
C VAL A 406 16.23 15.51 -11.43
N ASP A 407 16.60 16.76 -11.09
CA ASP A 407 15.66 17.88 -11.05
C ASP A 407 15.21 18.25 -12.47
N GLU A 408 16.11 18.22 -13.45
CA GLU A 408 15.80 18.43 -14.87
C GLU A 408 14.89 17.31 -15.40
N ALA A 409 15.20 16.05 -15.09
CA ALA A 409 14.36 14.91 -15.45
C ALA A 409 12.96 15.00 -14.82
N PHE A 410 12.89 15.45 -13.56
CA PHE A 410 11.64 15.65 -12.83
C PHE A 410 10.80 16.77 -13.44
N GLU A 411 11.44 17.87 -13.86
CA GLU A 411 10.79 18.98 -14.56
C GLU A 411 10.14 18.51 -15.88
N ILE A 412 10.87 17.79 -16.73
CA ILE A 412 10.34 17.24 -17.99
C ILE A 412 9.15 16.29 -17.74
N ALA A 413 9.26 15.42 -16.74
CA ALA A 413 8.17 14.51 -16.39
C ALA A 413 6.92 15.25 -15.86
N MET A 414 7.12 16.31 -15.09
CA MET A 414 6.04 17.16 -14.60
C MET A 414 5.37 17.95 -15.73
N GLU A 415 6.13 18.44 -16.70
CA GLU A 415 5.59 19.08 -17.92
C GLU A 415 4.76 18.09 -18.74
N THR A 416 5.25 16.87 -18.93
CA THR A 416 4.52 15.80 -19.63
C THR A 416 3.18 15.48 -18.95
N TRP A 417 3.16 15.39 -17.61
CA TRP A 417 1.92 15.23 -16.85
C TRP A 417 0.98 16.44 -16.98
N ALA A 418 1.52 17.66 -16.90
CA ALA A 418 0.74 18.90 -16.98
C ALA A 418 0.05 19.03 -18.35
N ASN A 419 0.79 18.80 -19.43
CA ASN A 419 0.25 18.83 -20.79
C ASN A 419 -0.89 17.81 -20.96
N TRP A 420 -0.71 16.60 -20.43
CA TRP A 420 -1.78 15.60 -20.49
C TRP A 420 -3.04 16.04 -19.74
N ILE A 421 -2.90 16.66 -18.55
CA ILE A 421 -4.05 17.17 -17.80
C ILE A 421 -4.78 18.23 -18.62
N ASP A 422 -4.04 19.20 -19.16
CA ASP A 422 -4.59 20.30 -19.96
C ASP A 422 -5.30 19.83 -21.24
N GLU A 423 -4.82 18.76 -21.85
CA GLU A 423 -5.43 18.19 -23.06
C GLU A 423 -6.62 17.26 -22.77
N ASN A 424 -6.68 16.62 -21.60
CA ASN A 424 -7.58 15.49 -21.36
C ASN A 424 -8.61 15.70 -20.24
N VAL A 425 -8.50 16.77 -19.45
CA VAL A 425 -9.38 17.03 -18.31
C VAL A 425 -10.36 18.16 -18.60
N ASP A 426 -11.65 17.87 -18.43
CA ASP A 426 -12.71 18.88 -18.43
C ASP A 426 -12.84 19.47 -17.01
N ALA A 427 -12.25 20.65 -16.80
CA ALA A 427 -12.25 21.35 -15.51
C ALA A 427 -13.66 21.69 -14.98
N THR A 428 -14.69 21.64 -15.83
CA THR A 428 -16.08 21.86 -15.38
C THR A 428 -16.69 20.64 -14.69
N LYS A 429 -16.11 19.45 -14.92
CA LYS A 429 -16.59 18.17 -14.39
C LYS A 429 -15.62 17.56 -13.39
N THR A 430 -14.31 17.73 -13.61
CA THR A 430 -13.26 17.06 -12.85
C THR A 430 -12.56 18.04 -11.91
N MET A 431 -12.40 17.65 -10.65
CA MET A 431 -11.49 18.32 -9.72
C MET A 431 -10.14 17.62 -9.72
N VAL A 432 -9.07 18.36 -10.05
CA VAL A 432 -7.70 17.84 -10.00
C VAL A 432 -6.99 18.37 -8.78
N PHE A 433 -6.35 17.47 -8.04
CA PHE A 433 -5.50 17.75 -6.90
C PHE A 433 -4.10 17.22 -7.16
N PHE A 434 -3.10 17.96 -6.69
CA PHE A 434 -1.74 17.46 -6.55
C PHE A 434 -1.36 17.51 -5.08
N ARG A 435 -1.08 16.35 -4.50
CA ARG A 435 -0.63 16.22 -3.12
C ARG A 435 0.84 16.55 -3.04
N SER A 436 1.18 17.51 -2.17
CA SER A 436 2.56 17.88 -1.93
C SER A 436 3.37 16.74 -1.31
N ILE A 437 4.68 16.95 -1.24
CA ILE A 437 5.63 15.93 -0.80
C ILE A 437 5.38 15.51 0.65
N SER A 438 5.37 14.19 0.87
CA SER A 438 5.44 13.59 2.19
C SER A 438 6.89 13.63 2.70
N PRO A 439 7.15 14.18 3.89
CA PRO A 439 8.49 14.16 4.47
C PRO A 439 8.89 12.75 4.92
N GLU A 440 10.20 12.56 5.07
CA GLU A 440 10.81 11.39 5.71
C GLU A 440 11.59 11.84 6.94
N HIS A 441 11.65 10.99 7.98
CA HIS A 441 12.34 11.29 9.24
C HIS A 441 13.52 10.32 9.46
N LYS A 442 14.61 10.55 8.71
CA LYS A 442 15.86 9.77 8.76
C LYS A 442 17.05 10.68 9.12
N GLY A 443 18.03 10.14 9.84
CA GLY A 443 19.23 10.89 10.24
C GLY A 443 19.07 11.60 11.58
N GLU A 444 19.28 12.93 11.62
CA GLU A 444 19.33 13.72 12.86
C GLU A 444 18.02 13.69 13.67
N GLN A 445 16.87 13.67 13.00
CA GLN A 445 15.54 13.54 13.63
C GLN A 445 14.92 12.22 13.17
N TRP A 446 15.48 11.10 13.64
CA TRP A 446 15.03 9.77 13.29
C TRP A 446 13.65 9.48 13.90
N CYS A 447 12.75 8.85 13.14
CA CYS A 447 11.49 8.34 13.67
C CYS A 447 11.60 7.17 14.68
N TYR A 448 12.81 6.63 14.89
CA TYR A 448 12.98 5.42 15.69
C TYR A 448 12.88 5.78 17.17
N ASN A 449 12.00 5.08 17.90
CA ASN A 449 11.74 5.32 19.32
C ASN A 449 11.13 6.71 19.64
N THR A 450 10.51 7.35 18.65
CA THR A 450 9.82 8.64 18.82
C THR A 450 8.31 8.43 18.89
N THR A 451 7.68 8.93 19.96
CA THR A 451 6.23 8.78 20.22
C THR A 451 5.49 10.12 20.29
N GLU A 452 6.22 11.23 20.16
CA GLU A 452 5.68 12.59 20.21
C GLU A 452 6.09 13.38 18.95
N PRO A 453 5.25 14.30 18.46
CA PRO A 453 5.59 15.12 17.30
C PRO A 453 6.70 16.12 17.63
N ILE A 454 7.36 16.61 16.59
CA ILE A 454 8.30 17.74 16.71
C ILE A 454 7.49 19.00 16.99
N THR A 455 7.75 19.63 18.13
CA THR A 455 7.09 20.87 18.55
C THR A 455 7.86 22.13 18.13
N ASP A 456 9.11 21.98 17.69
CA ASP A 456 9.92 23.09 17.18
C ASP A 456 9.40 23.51 15.80
N GLU A 457 8.73 24.67 15.75
CA GLU A 457 8.16 25.20 14.52
C GLU A 457 9.22 25.57 13.46
N SER A 458 10.47 25.80 13.87
CA SER A 458 11.60 26.09 12.97
C SER A 458 12.15 24.85 12.27
N TYR A 459 11.74 23.65 12.70
CA TYR A 459 12.15 22.40 12.07
C TYR A 459 11.70 22.35 10.61
N VAL A 460 12.60 21.94 9.71
CA VAL A 460 12.31 21.72 8.30
C VAL A 460 12.83 20.34 7.92
N ALA A 461 11.94 19.45 7.48
CA ALA A 461 12.33 18.12 7.01
C ALA A 461 13.23 18.22 5.77
N LYS A 462 14.24 17.35 5.69
CA LYS A 462 15.18 17.32 4.57
C LYS A 462 14.50 16.72 3.33
N PHE A 463 14.19 17.56 2.35
CA PHE A 463 13.73 17.16 1.02
C PHE A 463 14.24 18.18 -0.03
N PRO A 464 14.50 17.78 -1.29
CA PRO A 464 14.89 18.73 -2.34
C PRO A 464 13.87 19.85 -2.53
N LYS A 465 14.23 21.08 -2.11
CA LYS A 465 13.39 22.27 -2.29
C LYS A 465 13.07 22.53 -3.77
N SER A 466 14.03 22.26 -4.65
CA SER A 466 13.90 22.36 -6.10
C SER A 466 12.70 21.56 -6.63
N MET A 467 12.50 20.32 -6.19
CA MET A 467 11.34 19.51 -6.61
C MET A 467 10.01 20.11 -6.13
N VAL A 468 9.95 20.69 -4.93
CA VAL A 468 8.74 21.39 -4.45
C VAL A 468 8.44 22.59 -5.34
N GLU A 469 9.47 23.36 -5.68
CA GLU A 469 9.37 24.55 -6.54
C GLU A 469 8.97 24.19 -7.98
N ILE A 470 9.51 23.11 -8.53
CA ILE A 470 9.11 22.58 -9.84
C ILE A 470 7.61 22.26 -9.84
N VAL A 471 7.12 21.46 -8.87
CA VAL A 471 5.68 21.14 -8.79
C VAL A 471 4.82 22.40 -8.72
N LYS A 472 5.20 23.37 -7.85
CA LYS A 472 4.47 24.63 -7.69
C LYS A 472 4.44 25.44 -8.99
N ARG A 473 5.59 25.57 -9.67
CA ARG A 473 5.71 26.28 -10.94
C ARG A 473 4.92 25.62 -12.05
N THR A 474 5.02 24.29 -12.18
CA THR A 474 4.26 23.52 -13.16
C THR A 474 2.76 23.74 -12.95
N ILE A 475 2.24 23.52 -11.75
CA ILE A 475 0.82 23.73 -11.44
C ILE A 475 0.38 25.17 -11.68
N GLY A 476 1.20 26.15 -11.31
CA GLY A 476 0.91 27.57 -11.51
C GLY A 476 0.87 28.00 -12.98
N GLY A 477 1.47 27.22 -13.89
CA GLY A 477 1.48 27.48 -15.33
C GLY A 477 0.42 26.74 -16.13
N MET A 478 -0.35 25.84 -15.51
CA MET A 478 -1.36 25.01 -16.19
C MET A 478 -2.62 25.81 -16.53
N SER A 479 -3.25 25.46 -17.66
CA SER A 479 -4.56 26.00 -18.05
C SER A 479 -5.71 25.34 -17.28
N THR A 480 -5.57 24.06 -16.93
CA THR A 480 -6.49 23.34 -16.05
C THR A 480 -6.16 23.66 -14.60
N PRO A 481 -7.13 24.17 -13.80
CA PRO A 481 -6.90 24.44 -12.39
C PRO A 481 -6.58 23.17 -11.61
N VAL A 482 -5.40 23.13 -10.98
CA VAL A 482 -5.00 22.05 -10.06
C VAL A 482 -4.90 22.59 -8.64
N LYS A 483 -5.60 21.93 -7.71
CA LYS A 483 -5.56 22.28 -6.29
C LYS A 483 -4.36 21.62 -5.61
N TYR A 484 -3.48 22.44 -5.05
CA TYR A 484 -2.30 21.95 -4.35
C TYR A 484 -2.64 21.60 -2.89
N LEU A 485 -2.66 20.32 -2.55
CA LEU A 485 -2.83 19.86 -1.17
C LEU A 485 -1.49 19.95 -0.45
N ASN A 486 -1.22 21.12 0.16
CA ASN A 486 0.06 21.44 0.78
C ASN A 486 0.23 20.78 2.16
N ILE A 487 0.34 19.45 2.18
CA ILE A 487 0.49 18.63 3.38
C ILE A 487 1.93 18.60 3.93
N THR A 488 2.91 19.20 3.25
CA THR A 488 4.34 19.04 3.60
C THR A 488 4.66 19.62 4.98
N LYS A 489 4.28 20.89 5.24
CA LYS A 489 4.55 21.57 6.52
C LYS A 489 3.91 20.83 7.69
N LEU A 490 2.61 20.54 7.62
CA LEU A 490 1.94 19.83 8.72
C LEU A 490 2.52 18.42 8.94
N SER A 491 2.92 17.73 7.87
CA SER A 491 3.45 16.36 7.98
C SER A 491 4.85 16.30 8.56
N GLN A 492 5.65 17.37 8.42
CA GLN A 492 7.04 17.40 8.88
C GLN A 492 7.15 17.37 10.40
N TYR A 493 6.09 17.75 11.11
CA TYR A 493 6.09 17.70 12.57
C TYR A 493 5.75 16.30 13.09
N ARG A 494 5.27 15.39 12.24
CA ARG A 494 4.63 14.13 12.67
C ARG A 494 5.57 12.94 12.69
N VAL A 495 6.81 13.14 13.13
CA VAL A 495 7.82 12.08 13.28
C VAL A 495 7.31 10.85 14.06
N ASP A 496 6.37 11.06 14.98
CA ASP A 496 5.68 10.04 15.79
C ASP A 496 4.78 9.10 14.99
N ALA A 497 4.24 9.54 13.86
CA ALA A 497 3.20 8.81 13.13
C ALA A 497 3.74 7.77 12.13
N HIS A 498 5.06 7.57 12.06
CA HIS A 498 5.68 6.56 11.19
C HIS A 498 5.53 5.13 11.74
N PRO A 499 5.45 4.10 10.89
CA PRO A 499 5.46 2.70 11.32
C PRO A 499 6.71 2.29 12.08
N THR A 500 7.85 2.95 11.82
CA THR A 500 9.14 2.57 12.39
C THR A 500 9.41 1.08 12.17
N ILE A 501 9.60 0.28 13.22
CA ILE A 501 9.77 -1.17 13.13
C ILE A 501 8.45 -1.96 13.04
N TYR A 502 7.31 -1.32 13.27
CA TYR A 502 5.96 -1.91 13.28
C TYR A 502 5.33 -1.92 11.89
N THR A 503 6.10 -2.40 10.91
CA THR A 503 5.70 -2.50 9.49
C THR A 503 5.82 -3.95 9.01
N LYS A 504 5.56 -4.18 7.71
CA LYS A 504 5.53 -5.51 7.09
C LYS A 504 6.80 -6.30 7.42
N LYS A 505 6.62 -7.41 8.13
CA LYS A 505 7.66 -8.39 8.45
C LYS A 505 8.22 -8.98 7.15
N ARG A 506 9.49 -8.69 6.82
CA ARG A 506 10.32 -9.75 6.23
C ARG A 506 10.58 -10.72 7.36
N GLU A 507 10.09 -11.96 7.26
CA GLU A 507 10.20 -13.05 8.24
C GLU A 507 11.64 -13.40 8.70
N PHE A 508 12.66 -12.62 8.31
CA PHE A 508 14.08 -12.89 8.45
C PHE A 508 14.86 -12.00 9.44
N LEU A 509 14.21 -11.14 10.23
CA LEU A 509 14.99 -10.08 10.91
C LEU A 509 14.76 -9.88 12.40
N ILE A 510 14.06 -10.74 13.13
CA ILE A 510 13.89 -10.53 14.59
C ILE A 510 15.25 -10.47 15.34
N ALA A 511 16.28 -11.19 14.87
CA ALA A 511 17.61 -11.17 15.48
C ALA A 511 18.56 -10.07 14.96
N LYS A 512 18.39 -9.61 13.70
CA LYS A 512 19.24 -8.57 13.08
C LYS A 512 18.66 -7.17 13.23
N GLN A 513 17.32 -7.05 13.29
CA GLN A 513 16.65 -5.81 13.67
C GLN A 513 17.09 -5.42 15.07
N GLN A 514 17.07 -6.31 16.06
CA GLN A 514 17.52 -5.98 17.43
C GLN A 514 18.96 -5.44 17.53
N MET A 515 19.83 -5.71 16.56
CA MET A 515 21.21 -5.18 16.54
C MET A 515 21.41 -3.96 15.62
N GLN A 516 20.45 -3.63 14.74
CA GLN A 516 20.52 -2.50 13.79
C GLN A 516 19.11 -1.93 13.52
N GLN A 517 18.37 -1.61 14.58
CA GLN A 517 16.94 -1.24 14.52
C GLN A 517 16.70 0.00 13.64
N GLU A 518 17.63 0.95 13.73
CA GLU A 518 17.74 2.13 12.88
C GLU A 518 17.63 1.78 11.39
N THR A 519 18.47 0.87 10.87
CA THR A 519 18.52 0.51 9.44
C THR A 519 17.23 -0.11 8.88
N TYR A 520 16.33 -0.63 9.73
CA TYR A 520 15.10 -1.31 9.31
C TYR A 520 13.82 -0.50 9.57
N ALA A 521 13.92 0.64 10.23
CA ALA A 521 12.76 1.48 10.52
C ALA A 521 12.19 2.09 9.22
N ASP A 522 10.90 1.89 8.97
CA ASP A 522 10.17 2.62 7.95
C ASP A 522 9.80 4.00 8.49
N CYS A 523 10.65 4.98 8.17
CA CYS A 523 10.44 6.40 8.45
C CYS A 523 10.01 7.18 7.19
N SER A 524 9.33 6.50 6.27
CA SER A 524 8.82 7.09 5.04
C SER A 524 7.29 6.98 4.96
N HIS A 525 6.73 5.80 5.22
CA HIS A 525 5.28 5.56 5.22
C HIS A 525 4.66 5.92 6.57
N TRP A 526 3.35 5.81 6.72
CA TRP A 526 2.61 6.28 7.88
C TRP A 526 1.68 5.20 8.44
N CYS A 527 1.59 5.12 9.76
CA CYS A 527 0.60 4.28 10.44
C CYS A 527 -0.83 4.69 10.05
N LEU A 528 -1.71 3.69 9.99
CA LEU A 528 -3.15 3.87 9.84
C LEU A 528 -3.88 3.17 11.02
N PRO A 529 -4.82 3.85 11.70
CA PRO A 529 -5.15 5.28 11.59
C PRO A 529 -3.97 6.19 11.91
N GLY A 530 -3.94 7.41 11.38
CA GLY A 530 -2.81 8.32 11.55
C GLY A 530 -2.78 9.52 10.60
N LEU A 531 -1.59 10.01 10.29
CA LEU A 531 -1.38 11.24 9.52
C LEU A 531 -2.13 11.29 8.16
N PRO A 532 -2.19 10.22 7.35
CA PRO A 532 -2.95 10.25 6.10
C PRO A 532 -4.45 10.49 6.27
N ASP A 533 -5.03 10.20 7.44
CA ASP A 533 -6.43 10.53 7.73
C ASP A 533 -6.64 12.06 7.79
N THR A 534 -5.62 12.81 8.25
CA THR A 534 -5.62 14.27 8.19
C THR A 534 -5.50 14.77 6.76
N TRP A 535 -4.69 14.13 5.91
CA TRP A 535 -4.63 14.49 4.48
C TRP A 535 -5.98 14.31 3.79
N ASN A 536 -6.69 13.22 4.11
CA ASN A 536 -8.03 12.97 3.58
C ASN A 536 -9.09 13.92 4.17
N THR A 537 -8.94 14.32 5.44
CA THR A 537 -9.77 15.38 6.04
C THR A 537 -9.58 16.72 5.31
N LEU A 538 -8.34 17.07 4.94
CA LEU A 538 -8.04 18.28 4.18
C LEU A 538 -8.51 18.19 2.72
N LEU A 539 -8.43 17.02 2.09
CA LEU A 539 -9.03 16.77 0.78
C LEU A 539 -10.55 16.97 0.83
N TYR A 540 -11.21 16.38 1.82
CA TYR A 540 -12.64 16.57 2.07
C TYR A 540 -13.00 18.04 2.29
N ALA A 541 -12.31 18.73 3.21
CA ALA A 541 -12.49 20.15 3.45
C ALA A 541 -12.32 20.99 2.17
N SER A 542 -11.29 20.70 1.36
CA SER A 542 -11.07 21.36 0.08
C SER A 542 -12.25 21.20 -0.87
N MET A 543 -12.88 20.01 -0.92
CA MET A 543 -14.08 19.78 -1.74
C MET A 543 -15.32 20.47 -1.17
N VAL A 544 -15.48 20.51 0.15
CA VAL A 544 -16.61 21.19 0.81
C VAL A 544 -16.56 22.69 0.56
N LEU A 545 -15.41 23.31 0.82
CA LEU A 545 -15.20 24.76 0.68
C LEU A 545 -15.26 25.22 -0.79
N SER A 546 -15.00 24.32 -1.74
CA SER A 546 -15.13 24.65 -3.16
C SER A 546 -16.57 24.70 -3.67
N ASN A 547 -17.52 24.09 -2.94
CA ASN A 547 -18.94 24.05 -3.35
C ASN A 547 -19.76 25.20 -2.75
N SER A 548 -19.25 25.92 -1.75
CA SER A 548 -19.82 27.19 -1.28
C SER A 548 -19.41 28.29 -2.25
N ARG A 549 -20.32 28.73 -3.12
CA ARG A 549 -20.08 29.83 -4.07
C ARG A 549 -19.88 31.15 -3.34
N ASP A 550 -18.64 31.60 -3.30
CA ASP A 550 -18.10 32.97 -3.25
C ASP A 550 -16.61 32.76 -3.60
N ILE A 551 -15.97 33.28 -4.66
CA ILE A 551 -16.06 34.52 -5.42
C ILE A 551 -15.42 34.27 -6.81
N SER A 552 -15.95 34.92 -7.84
CA SER A 552 -15.27 35.20 -9.10
C SER A 552 -13.82 35.71 -8.87
N ASN A 553 -12.81 34.98 -9.35
CA ASN A 553 -11.35 35.26 -9.34
C ASN A 553 -10.45 34.31 -8.52
N SER A 554 -10.77 33.03 -8.37
CA SER A 554 -9.81 32.05 -7.81
C SER A 554 -8.77 31.53 -8.83
N SER A 555 -8.28 32.39 -9.72
CA SER A 555 -7.01 32.17 -10.45
C SER A 555 -5.78 32.58 -9.62
N HIS A 556 -5.97 32.95 -8.36
CA HIS A 556 -4.91 33.39 -7.45
C HIS A 556 -5.03 32.71 -6.08
N LEU A 557 -4.75 31.41 -6.01
CA LEU A 557 -4.06 30.88 -4.83
C LEU A 557 -2.61 31.38 -4.93
N LEU A 558 -2.42 32.66 -4.61
CA LEU A 558 -1.11 33.29 -4.53
C LEU A 558 -0.28 32.50 -3.52
N PHE A 559 0.81 31.96 -4.05
CA PHE A 559 1.94 31.47 -3.29
C PHE A 559 2.37 32.54 -2.30
N ASP A 560 2.31 32.24 -1.02
CA ASP A 560 3.06 33.00 -0.03
C ASP A 560 4.55 32.73 -0.30
N VAL A 561 5.15 33.59 -1.12
CA VAL A 561 6.59 33.72 -1.30
C VAL A 561 7.03 34.85 -0.39
N SER A 562 7.18 34.54 0.89
CA SER A 562 7.84 35.43 1.85
C SER A 562 9.11 34.74 2.36
N PHE A 563 10.22 35.18 1.75
CA PHE A 563 11.65 35.14 2.09
C PHE A 563 12.23 34.00 2.94
#